data_AF-A0A2V5HQT5-F1
#
_entry.id   AF-A0A2V5HQT5-F1
#
_cell.length_a   1.000
_cell.length_b   1.000
_cell.length_c   1.000
_cell.angle_alpha   90.00
_cell.angle_beta   90.00
_cell.angle_gamma   90.00
#
_symmetry.space_group_name_H-M   'P 1'
#
loop_
_entity.id
_entity.type
_entity.pdbx_description
1 polymer ?
#
loop_
_entity_poly.entity_id
_entity_poly.type
_entity_poly.pdbx_seq_one_letter_code
_entity_poly.pdbx_strand_id
1 'polypeptide(L)'
;MSPGYDSFQGSESAWPISPDDYKKLRQWNGGEAGIIDRCVHDLIAERVEADPDGLAVHSWDGDLSYQELDENSSALAAFLATKGVHAEVIVPLCFEKSRWSIISLLAVMKAGGVYVFLDPSQPQERLQSICDDTRSQLVLASELYGSLAAQLTRDVVTVNSKLLRICSSLRDPSSPSSKALVTPRNALYIVYTSGSTGKPKGVVIEHRSFSTGALQHARTLGLNRQSRVLQFSSYAFDVCMAEMLTTLAVGGCICVPSDQDRIQGLARVINKLRVNWACLTPSVSRILSPEEVPLLQTLAVVGEPITATDIARWSGPVRFINTYGPAEATVYATARTEFGSCASSTEDYRGIGFPMSCTTWVVDPSDHDLLTPVGEVGELLLEGPIVARGYLHRPELSRDRFPERPTWRHLFPASSSSDRFYKTGDLVQHAADGSLLFIGRKDTQPNSALQN
;
A
#
# COMPACT_ATOMS: atom_id res chain seq x y z
N MET A 1 -38.88 -5.46 9.93
CA MET A 1 -39.02 -4.13 9.31
C MET A 1 -37.87 -3.29 9.86
N SER A 2 -37.00 -2.78 9.00
CA SER A 2 -35.74 -2.13 9.40
C SER A 2 -36.03 -0.65 9.68
N PRO A 3 -35.84 -0.14 10.91
CA PRO A 3 -36.38 1.15 11.36
C PRO A 3 -35.88 2.41 10.62
N GLY A 4 -34.93 2.29 9.67
CA GLY A 4 -34.47 3.40 8.82
C GLY A 4 -35.02 3.40 7.38
N TYR A 5 -35.63 2.31 6.92
CA TYR A 5 -36.21 2.24 5.57
C TYR A 5 -37.60 2.91 5.53
N ASP A 6 -38.41 2.68 6.56
CA ASP A 6 -39.81 3.10 6.59
C ASP A 6 -39.96 4.63 6.77
N SER A 7 -38.95 5.35 7.28
CA SER A 7 -38.99 6.81 7.45
C SER A 7 -38.82 7.61 6.15
N PHE A 8 -38.53 6.96 5.02
CA PHE A 8 -38.23 7.62 3.74
C PHE A 8 -39.30 7.44 2.65
N GLN A 9 -40.37 6.68 2.92
CA GLN A 9 -41.48 6.46 1.97
C GLN A 9 -42.35 7.72 1.69
N GLY A 10 -42.01 8.89 2.26
CA GLY A 10 -42.82 10.11 2.22
C GLY A 10 -42.43 11.17 1.17
N SER A 11 -41.35 10.99 0.40
CA SER A 11 -40.96 11.93 -0.67
C SER A 11 -40.66 11.18 -1.96
N GLU A 12 -41.12 11.71 -3.09
CA GLU A 12 -40.93 11.18 -4.46
C GLU A 12 -39.45 11.14 -4.93
N SER A 13 -38.59 10.44 -4.20
CA SER A 13 -37.26 10.03 -4.66
C SER A 13 -37.19 8.51 -4.55
N ALA A 14 -37.28 7.83 -5.68
CA ALA A 14 -37.21 6.37 -5.77
C ALA A 14 -35.99 5.86 -5.00
N TRP A 15 -36.21 4.92 -4.08
CA TRP A 15 -35.14 4.27 -3.34
C TRP A 15 -34.23 3.54 -4.35
N PRO A 16 -32.89 3.79 -4.38
CA PRO A 16 -32.04 3.34 -5.48
C PRO A 16 -31.83 1.82 -5.55
N ILE A 17 -32.15 1.09 -4.48
CA ILE A 17 -31.95 -0.37 -4.32
C ILE A 17 -33.14 -1.06 -3.60
N SER A 18 -33.22 -2.39 -3.55
CA SER A 18 -34.32 -3.03 -2.80
C SER A 18 -34.12 -2.94 -1.27
N PRO A 19 -35.18 -3.10 -0.44
CA PRO A 19 -35.02 -3.23 1.03
C PRO A 19 -34.10 -4.38 1.44
N ASP A 20 -34.03 -5.44 0.64
CA ASP A 20 -33.16 -6.59 0.90
C ASP A 20 -31.71 -6.30 0.53
N ASP A 21 -31.47 -5.57 -0.56
CA ASP A 21 -30.13 -5.07 -0.89
C ASP A 21 -29.59 -4.13 0.19
N TYR A 22 -30.45 -3.23 0.69
CA TYR A 22 -30.09 -2.37 1.81
C TYR A 22 -29.65 -3.16 3.04
N LYS A 23 -30.38 -4.24 3.40
CA LYS A 23 -29.99 -5.10 4.53
C LYS A 23 -28.66 -5.81 4.27
N LYS A 24 -28.45 -6.35 3.06
CA LYS A 24 -27.20 -7.04 2.68
C LYS A 24 -26.02 -6.08 2.75
N LEU A 25 -26.10 -4.92 2.10
CA LEU A 25 -25.05 -3.91 2.12
C LEU A 25 -24.77 -3.43 3.55
N ARG A 26 -25.79 -3.19 4.37
CA ARG A 26 -25.59 -2.83 5.78
C ARG A 26 -24.88 -3.93 6.57
N GLN A 27 -25.16 -5.19 6.28
CA GLN A 27 -24.49 -6.32 6.93
C GLN A 27 -23.03 -6.46 6.50
N TRP A 28 -22.75 -6.35 5.20
CA TRP A 28 -21.40 -6.51 4.64
C TRP A 28 -20.49 -5.32 4.94
N ASN A 29 -21.03 -4.10 4.89
CA ASN A 29 -20.29 -2.86 5.08
C ASN A 29 -20.35 -2.30 6.51
N GLY A 30 -21.07 -2.98 7.43
CA GLY A 30 -21.29 -2.52 8.80
C GLY A 30 -20.13 -2.78 9.77
N GLY A 31 -19.00 -3.32 9.31
CA GLY A 31 -17.84 -3.60 10.15
C GLY A 31 -17.07 -2.34 10.53
N GLU A 32 -16.73 -2.20 11.82
CA GLU A 32 -15.92 -1.08 12.32
C GLU A 32 -14.45 -1.25 11.93
N ALA A 33 -14.03 -0.66 10.81
CA ALA A 33 -12.61 -0.46 10.55
C ALA A 33 -12.10 0.69 11.46
N GLY A 34 -11.65 0.35 12.67
CA GLY A 34 -11.10 1.33 13.61
C GLY A 34 -9.93 2.11 13.00
N ILE A 35 -9.95 3.44 13.13
CA ILE A 35 -8.88 4.31 12.63
C ILE A 35 -7.67 4.22 13.58
N ILE A 36 -6.49 4.00 13.01
CA ILE A 36 -5.22 4.04 13.73
C ILE A 36 -4.61 5.42 13.54
N ASP A 37 -4.93 6.34 14.44
CA ASP A 37 -4.46 7.74 14.39
C ASP A 37 -3.05 7.88 14.99
N ARG A 38 -2.07 7.24 14.33
CA ARG A 38 -0.66 7.19 14.77
C ARG A 38 0.29 7.37 13.59
N CYS A 39 1.46 7.95 13.86
CA CYS A 39 2.54 7.97 12.89
C CYS A 39 3.18 6.58 12.79
N VAL A 40 3.48 6.15 11.57
CA VAL A 40 4.13 4.85 11.29
C VAL A 40 5.45 4.68 12.05
N HIS A 41 6.28 5.72 12.17
CA HIS A 41 7.53 5.64 12.95
C HIS A 41 7.28 5.37 14.44
N ASP A 42 6.15 5.78 15.00
CA ASP A 42 5.81 5.46 16.39
C ASP A 42 5.43 3.97 16.54
N LEU A 43 4.71 3.40 15.56
CA LEU A 43 4.40 1.96 15.57
C LEU A 43 5.67 1.11 15.50
N ILE A 44 6.69 1.59 14.77
CA ILE A 44 7.98 0.92 14.67
C ILE A 44 8.79 1.11 15.96
N ALA A 45 8.78 2.31 16.55
CA ALA A 45 9.45 2.57 17.83
C ALA A 45 8.94 1.65 18.96
N GLU A 46 7.63 1.36 19.00
CA GLU A 46 7.07 0.36 19.92
C GLU A 46 7.67 -1.04 19.74
N ARG A 47 8.09 -1.41 18.52
CA ARG A 47 8.78 -2.69 18.25
C ARG A 47 10.24 -2.64 18.64
N VAL A 48 10.91 -1.50 18.45
CA VAL A 48 12.27 -1.28 18.94
C VAL A 48 12.34 -1.41 20.46
N GLU A 49 11.38 -0.86 21.19
CA GLU A 49 11.31 -0.99 22.65
C GLU A 49 10.99 -2.42 23.10
N ALA A 50 10.14 -3.15 22.35
CA ALA A 50 9.70 -4.48 22.72
C ALA A 50 10.72 -5.60 22.41
N ASP A 51 11.48 -5.47 21.32
CA ASP A 51 12.45 -6.46 20.85
C ASP A 51 13.64 -5.79 20.13
N PRO A 52 14.53 -5.07 20.86
CA PRO A 52 15.62 -4.30 20.27
C PRO A 52 16.63 -5.17 19.50
N ASP A 53 16.87 -6.39 19.97
CA ASP A 53 17.79 -7.35 19.36
C ASP A 53 17.14 -8.16 18.23
N GLY A 54 15.82 -8.05 18.05
CA GLY A 54 15.09 -8.68 16.97
C GLY A 54 15.62 -8.25 15.60
N LEU A 55 15.72 -9.20 14.67
CA LEU A 55 16.27 -8.94 13.33
C LEU A 55 15.25 -8.19 12.46
N ALA A 56 15.42 -6.87 12.30
CA ALA A 56 14.54 -6.02 11.50
C ALA A 56 14.81 -6.14 10.00
N VAL A 57 16.09 -6.21 9.60
CA VAL A 57 16.51 -6.33 8.20
C VAL A 57 17.53 -7.46 8.07
N HIS A 58 17.26 -8.39 7.17
CA HIS A 58 18.21 -9.40 6.71
C HIS A 58 18.50 -9.15 5.23
N SER A 59 19.62 -8.48 4.93
CA SER A 59 19.94 -8.00 3.59
C SER A 59 21.20 -8.64 3.04
N TRP A 60 21.31 -8.71 1.72
CA TRP A 60 22.52 -9.15 1.04
C TRP A 60 23.74 -8.28 1.36
N ASP A 61 23.54 -7.01 1.74
CA ASP A 61 24.57 -6.01 2.07
C ASP A 61 24.73 -5.76 3.57
N GLY A 62 24.10 -6.60 4.41
CA GLY A 62 24.27 -6.64 5.85
C GLY A 62 22.96 -6.63 6.64
N ASP A 63 23.04 -7.19 7.84
CA ASP A 63 21.90 -7.31 8.75
C ASP A 63 21.78 -6.08 9.66
N LEU A 64 20.57 -5.84 10.17
CA LEU A 64 20.28 -4.82 11.18
C LEU A 64 19.25 -5.36 12.17
N SER A 65 19.55 -5.25 13.46
CA SER A 65 18.54 -5.37 14.51
C SER A 65 17.56 -4.18 14.49
N TYR A 66 16.44 -4.28 15.20
CA TYR A 66 15.52 -3.16 15.40
C TYR A 66 16.23 -1.95 16.03
N GLN A 67 17.09 -2.19 17.03
CA GLN A 67 17.87 -1.12 17.66
C GLN A 67 18.86 -0.48 16.70
N GLU A 68 19.64 -1.27 15.96
CA GLU A 68 20.61 -0.74 14.98
C GLU A 68 19.91 0.05 13.87
N LEU A 69 18.75 -0.44 13.40
CA LEU A 69 17.94 0.27 12.43
C LEU A 69 17.41 1.59 12.99
N ASP A 70 16.95 1.60 14.24
CA ASP A 70 16.48 2.81 14.91
C ASP A 70 17.59 3.83 15.06
N GLU A 71 18.74 3.44 15.60
CA GLU A 71 19.87 4.34 15.86
C GLU A 71 20.41 4.96 14.56
N ASN A 72 20.63 4.13 13.53
CA ASN A 72 21.12 4.60 12.23
C ASN A 72 20.13 5.56 11.55
N SER A 73 18.84 5.22 11.56
CA SER A 73 17.81 6.08 10.97
C SER A 73 17.58 7.35 11.77
N SER A 74 17.65 7.30 13.11
CA SER A 74 17.54 8.46 14.01
C SER A 74 18.73 9.43 13.84
N ALA A 75 19.95 8.91 13.71
CA ALA A 75 21.13 9.73 13.43
C ALA A 75 21.04 10.43 12.07
N LEU A 76 20.62 9.69 11.04
CA LEU A 76 20.40 10.27 9.71
C LEU A 76 19.25 11.30 9.73
N ALA A 77 18.16 11.03 10.44
CA ALA A 77 17.03 11.95 10.58
C ALA A 77 17.45 13.30 11.17
N ALA A 78 18.27 13.29 12.23
CA ALA A 78 18.81 14.52 12.82
C ALA A 78 19.64 15.32 11.81
N PHE A 79 20.48 14.65 11.02
CA PHE A 79 21.22 15.29 9.93
C PHE A 79 20.29 15.87 8.86
N LEU A 80 19.25 15.14 8.45
CA LEU A 80 18.26 15.62 7.48
C LEU A 80 17.50 16.85 7.98
N ALA A 81 17.19 16.92 9.28
CA ALA A 81 16.60 18.11 9.87
C ALA A 81 17.53 19.35 9.73
N THR A 82 18.85 19.18 9.86
CA THR A 82 19.82 20.27 9.58
C THR A 82 19.87 20.67 8.11
N LYS A 83 19.41 19.80 7.21
CA LYS A 83 19.25 20.06 5.77
C LYS A 83 17.87 20.64 5.42
N GLY A 84 17.04 20.95 6.43
CA GLY A 84 15.73 21.56 6.25
C GLY A 84 14.59 20.58 6.02
N VAL A 85 14.80 19.27 6.22
CA VAL A 85 13.71 18.29 6.16
C VAL A 85 12.82 18.45 7.39
N HIS A 86 11.52 18.65 7.15
CA HIS A 86 10.47 18.75 8.16
C HIS A 86 9.13 18.28 7.57
N ALA A 87 8.04 18.38 8.35
CA ALA A 87 6.68 18.07 7.91
C ALA A 87 6.37 18.59 6.49
N GLU A 88 5.89 17.71 5.61
CA GLU A 88 5.49 17.99 4.22
C GLU A 88 6.64 18.31 3.24
N VAL A 89 7.91 18.27 3.67
CA VAL A 89 9.06 18.37 2.75
C VAL A 89 9.29 17.03 2.07
N ILE A 90 9.24 17.02 0.73
CA ILE A 90 9.40 15.80 -0.07
C ILE A 90 10.90 15.53 -0.33
N VAL A 91 11.34 14.31 -0.08
CA VAL A 91 12.72 13.85 -0.28
C VAL A 91 12.74 12.59 -1.16
N PRO A 92 13.19 12.69 -2.43
CA PRO A 92 13.40 11.53 -3.27
C PRO A 92 14.50 10.60 -2.76
N LEU A 93 14.30 9.30 -2.97
CA LEU A 93 15.21 8.21 -2.56
C LEU A 93 15.61 7.40 -3.80
N CYS A 94 16.88 7.46 -4.21
CA CYS A 94 17.41 6.77 -5.39
C CYS A 94 18.38 5.64 -4.96
N PHE A 95 17.86 4.42 -4.84
CA PHE A 95 18.60 3.27 -4.28
C PHE A 95 18.28 1.98 -5.04
N GLU A 96 19.25 1.07 -5.07
CA GLU A 96 19.02 -0.37 -5.24
C GLU A 96 18.33 -0.96 -4.00
N LYS A 97 17.86 -2.21 -4.12
CA LYS A 97 17.43 -2.98 -2.95
C LYS A 97 18.64 -3.16 -2.02
N SER A 98 18.57 -2.58 -0.83
CA SER A 98 19.68 -2.54 0.14
C SER A 98 19.16 -2.18 1.52
N ARG A 99 19.94 -2.46 2.57
CA ARG A 99 19.62 -1.96 3.92
C ARG A 99 19.61 -0.43 3.99
N TRP A 100 20.40 0.24 3.14
CA TRP A 100 20.50 1.71 3.08
C TRP A 100 19.19 2.38 2.68
N SER A 101 18.44 1.75 1.77
CA SER A 101 17.11 2.24 1.37
C SER A 101 16.12 2.26 2.56
N ILE A 102 16.19 1.26 3.44
CA ILE A 102 15.35 1.13 4.64
C ILE A 102 15.78 2.11 5.73
N ILE A 103 17.09 2.28 5.95
CA ILE A 103 17.60 3.33 6.85
C ILE A 103 17.13 4.71 6.37
N SER A 104 17.22 4.99 5.07
CA SER A 104 16.91 6.29 4.47
C SER A 104 15.42 6.62 4.53
N LEU A 105 14.54 5.66 4.23
CA LEU A 105 13.08 5.90 4.32
C LEU A 105 12.65 6.18 5.77
N LEU A 106 13.19 5.45 6.75
CA LEU A 106 12.90 5.70 8.16
C LEU A 106 13.46 7.06 8.61
N ALA A 107 14.65 7.43 8.12
CA ALA A 107 15.27 8.71 8.47
C ALA A 107 14.47 9.90 7.97
N VAL A 108 14.01 9.88 6.70
CA VAL A 108 13.14 10.94 6.16
C VAL A 108 11.85 11.03 6.97
N MET A 109 11.22 9.89 7.24
CA MET A 109 10.00 9.83 8.04
C MET A 109 10.19 10.37 9.47
N LYS A 110 11.30 10.03 10.14
CA LYS A 110 11.62 10.51 11.50
C LYS A 110 11.99 12.00 11.54
N ALA A 111 12.60 12.51 10.47
CA ALA A 111 12.79 13.96 10.29
C ALA A 111 11.46 14.69 10.00
N GLY A 112 10.39 13.94 9.73
CA GLY A 112 9.06 14.44 9.39
C GLY A 112 8.82 14.68 7.91
N GLY A 113 9.81 14.38 7.06
CA GLY A 113 9.66 14.50 5.62
C GLY A 113 8.76 13.43 5.02
N VAL A 114 8.39 13.68 3.76
CA VAL A 114 7.66 12.77 2.89
C VAL A 114 8.67 12.13 1.95
N TYR A 115 8.72 10.81 1.83
CA TYR A 115 9.64 10.19 0.89
C TYR A 115 8.96 9.75 -0.41
N VAL A 116 9.71 9.76 -1.50
CA VAL A 116 9.30 9.16 -2.78
C VAL A 116 10.46 8.31 -3.27
N PHE A 117 10.22 7.04 -3.58
CA PHE A 117 11.27 6.26 -4.20
C PHE A 117 11.37 6.58 -5.70
N LEU A 118 12.62 6.68 -6.16
CA LEU A 118 13.00 6.70 -7.56
C LEU A 118 13.52 5.31 -7.89
N ASP A 119 12.84 4.58 -8.76
CA ASP A 119 13.31 3.28 -9.23
C ASP A 119 14.37 3.47 -10.32
N PRO A 120 15.65 3.18 -10.05
CA PRO A 120 16.73 3.47 -11.00
C PRO A 120 16.68 2.64 -12.28
N SER A 121 15.85 1.59 -12.35
CA SER A 121 15.60 0.83 -13.58
C SER A 121 14.73 1.57 -14.58
N GLN A 122 14.06 2.65 -14.17
CA GLN A 122 13.24 3.46 -15.06
C GLN A 122 14.08 4.45 -15.88
N PRO A 123 13.59 4.88 -17.06
CA PRO A 123 14.27 5.89 -17.86
C PRO A 123 14.53 7.17 -17.06
N GLN A 124 15.73 7.75 -17.23
CA GLN A 124 16.13 8.97 -16.51
C GLN A 124 15.14 10.13 -16.70
N GLU A 125 14.56 10.31 -17.89
CA GLU A 125 13.53 11.32 -18.15
C GLU A 125 12.32 11.18 -17.23
N ARG A 126 11.91 9.94 -16.96
CA ARG A 126 10.82 9.66 -16.02
C ARG A 126 11.22 10.04 -14.60
N LEU A 127 12.42 9.69 -14.17
CA LEU A 127 12.94 10.06 -12.85
C LEU A 127 13.04 11.58 -12.69
N GLN A 128 13.51 12.28 -13.72
CA GLN A 128 13.56 13.74 -13.74
C GLN A 128 12.15 14.33 -13.60
N SER A 129 11.16 13.81 -14.33
CA SER A 129 9.78 14.30 -14.24
C SER A 129 9.19 14.16 -12.82
N ILE A 130 9.57 13.10 -12.09
CA ILE A 130 9.16 12.91 -10.68
C ILE A 130 9.86 13.94 -9.78
N CYS A 131 11.17 14.14 -9.93
CA CYS A 131 11.89 15.16 -9.18
C CYS A 131 11.34 16.58 -9.43
N ASP A 132 11.02 16.91 -10.68
CA ASP A 132 10.47 18.20 -11.06
C ASP A 132 9.06 18.42 -10.46
N ASP A 133 8.19 17.41 -10.51
CA ASP A 133 6.83 17.49 -9.97
C ASP A 133 6.84 17.56 -8.43
N THR A 134 7.78 16.88 -7.76
CA THR A 134 7.96 16.98 -6.30
C THR A 134 8.62 18.27 -5.85
N ARG A 135 9.25 19.02 -6.76
CA ARG A 135 9.98 20.26 -6.48
C ARG A 135 11.06 20.09 -5.39
N SER A 136 11.56 18.87 -5.21
CA SER A 136 12.58 18.61 -4.20
C SER A 136 13.93 19.20 -4.61
N GLN A 137 14.65 19.72 -3.63
CA GLN A 137 16.02 20.19 -3.79
C GLN A 137 17.05 19.17 -3.29
N LEU A 138 16.62 18.19 -2.49
CA LEU A 138 17.45 17.22 -1.80
C LEU A 138 17.03 15.80 -2.19
N VAL A 139 17.99 14.99 -2.66
CA VAL A 139 17.82 13.55 -2.90
C VAL A 139 18.77 12.75 -2.01
N LEU A 140 18.27 11.64 -1.47
CA LEU A 140 19.13 10.63 -0.87
C LEU A 140 19.43 9.55 -1.91
N ALA A 141 20.68 9.12 -1.98
CA ALA A 141 21.08 8.08 -2.92
C ALA A 141 22.06 7.09 -2.30
N SER A 142 22.12 5.88 -2.87
CA SER A 142 23.22 4.95 -2.60
C SER A 142 24.52 5.44 -3.25
N GLU A 143 25.64 4.80 -2.90
CA GLU A 143 26.91 5.03 -3.60
C GLU A 143 26.80 4.70 -5.10
N LEU A 144 26.04 3.66 -5.44
CA LEU A 144 25.85 3.22 -6.82
C LEU A 144 25.11 4.26 -7.66
N TYR A 145 24.09 4.91 -7.10
CA TYR A 145 23.23 5.85 -7.83
C TYR A 145 23.51 7.33 -7.54
N GLY A 146 24.58 7.67 -6.83
CA GLY A 146 24.96 9.06 -6.54
C GLY A 146 25.12 9.91 -7.82
N SER A 147 25.76 9.37 -8.86
CA SER A 147 25.96 10.07 -10.14
C SER A 147 24.66 10.27 -10.92
N LEU A 148 23.72 9.33 -10.84
CA LEU A 148 22.39 9.49 -11.42
C LEU A 148 21.61 10.56 -10.66
N ALA A 149 21.60 10.48 -9.33
CA ALA A 149 20.90 11.42 -8.45
C ALA A 149 21.38 12.88 -8.62
N ALA A 150 22.68 13.08 -8.88
CA ALA A 150 23.28 14.39 -9.16
C ALA A 150 22.82 15.01 -10.49
N GLN A 151 22.29 14.20 -11.41
CA GLN A 151 21.67 14.69 -12.64
C GLN A 151 20.20 15.07 -12.43
N LEU A 152 19.56 14.52 -11.39
CA LEU A 152 18.13 14.68 -11.13
C LEU A 152 17.81 15.89 -10.25
N THR A 153 18.65 16.17 -9.26
CA THR A 153 18.44 17.24 -8.27
C THR A 153 19.76 17.91 -7.89
N ARG A 154 19.69 19.07 -7.23
CA ARG A 154 20.87 19.88 -6.90
C ARG A 154 21.68 19.30 -5.74
N ASP A 155 21.02 18.97 -4.62
CA ASP A 155 21.69 18.50 -3.41
C ASP A 155 21.54 16.99 -3.28
N VAL A 156 22.67 16.29 -3.38
CA VAL A 156 22.72 14.84 -3.21
C VAL A 156 23.37 14.50 -1.88
N VAL A 157 22.69 13.66 -1.09
CA VAL A 157 23.26 13.03 0.09
C VAL A 157 23.43 11.55 -0.18
N THR A 158 24.68 11.12 -0.35
CA THR A 158 25.03 9.72 -0.51
C THR A 158 25.05 9.03 0.85
N VAL A 159 24.18 8.04 1.04
CA VAL A 159 24.03 7.32 2.32
C VAL A 159 24.92 6.09 2.32
N ASN A 160 25.88 6.07 3.24
CA ASN A 160 26.82 4.97 3.46
C ASN A 160 27.31 4.96 4.92
N SER A 161 28.14 3.97 5.27
CA SER A 161 28.70 3.83 6.61
C SER A 161 29.48 5.07 7.08
N LYS A 162 30.16 5.78 6.16
CA LYS A 162 30.94 6.98 6.51
C LYS A 162 30.01 8.13 6.92
N LEU A 163 28.94 8.36 6.17
CA LEU A 163 27.93 9.37 6.53
C LEU A 163 27.30 9.05 7.88
N LEU A 164 26.87 7.80 8.11
CA LEU A 164 26.25 7.42 9.38
C LEU A 164 27.17 7.64 10.58
N ARG A 165 28.47 7.34 10.46
CA ARG A 165 29.45 7.65 11.52
C ARG A 165 29.53 9.15 11.82
N ILE A 166 29.47 9.99 10.78
CA ILE A 166 29.44 11.46 10.95
C ILE A 166 28.13 11.86 11.65
N CYS A 167 26.98 11.40 11.16
CA CYS A 167 25.67 11.69 11.76
C CYS A 167 25.62 11.29 13.25
N SER A 168 26.10 10.09 13.60
CA SER A 168 26.13 9.62 14.98
C SER A 168 27.07 10.44 15.86
N SER A 169 28.19 10.93 15.33
CA SER A 169 29.13 11.79 16.09
C SER A 169 28.60 13.20 16.35
N LEU A 170 27.70 13.69 15.49
CA LEU A 170 27.08 15.01 15.62
C LEU A 170 25.82 14.99 16.48
N ARG A 171 25.30 13.79 16.80
CA ARG A 171 24.10 13.63 17.60
C ARG A 171 24.45 13.85 19.07
N ASP A 172 23.92 14.92 19.65
CA ASP A 172 23.96 15.14 21.09
C ASP A 172 22.95 14.20 21.78
N PRO A 173 23.39 13.24 22.61
CA PRO A 173 22.49 12.35 23.35
C PRO A 173 21.63 13.08 24.38
N SER A 174 22.05 14.27 24.79
CA SER A 174 21.38 15.10 25.81
C SER A 174 20.41 16.12 25.21
N SER A 175 20.47 16.35 23.89
CA SER A 175 19.45 17.11 23.19
C SER A 175 18.19 16.25 23.11
N PRO A 176 17.03 16.70 23.66
CA PRO A 176 15.80 15.99 23.45
C PRO A 176 15.63 15.84 21.95
N SER A 177 15.46 14.60 21.46
CA SER A 177 15.05 14.35 20.08
C SER A 177 13.93 15.33 19.82
N SER A 178 14.19 16.37 19.02
CA SER A 178 13.16 17.30 18.62
C SER A 178 12.27 16.44 17.73
N LYS A 179 11.33 15.71 18.33
CA LYS A 179 10.31 14.99 17.61
C LYS A 179 9.72 16.06 16.72
N ALA A 180 10.02 15.98 15.42
CA ALA A 180 9.41 16.86 14.47
C ALA A 180 7.92 16.82 14.76
N LEU A 181 7.23 17.96 14.70
CA LEU A 181 5.78 18.03 14.93
C LEU A 181 5.08 17.32 13.76
N VAL A 182 5.18 16.00 13.71
CA VAL A 182 4.57 15.12 12.72
C VAL A 182 3.29 14.61 13.33
N THR A 183 2.20 14.84 12.62
CA THR A 183 0.88 14.36 12.97
C THR A 183 0.54 13.16 12.07
N PRO A 184 -0.37 12.27 12.49
CA PRO A 184 -0.86 11.19 11.63
C PRO A 184 -1.48 11.68 10.31
N ARG A 185 -1.85 12.96 10.22
CA ARG A 185 -2.41 13.56 8.99
C ARG A 185 -1.35 14.06 8.03
N ASN A 186 -0.07 14.11 8.43
CA ASN A 186 1.00 14.47 7.51
C ASN A 186 1.24 13.39 6.45
N ALA A 187 1.73 13.81 5.30
CA ALA A 187 2.10 12.91 4.23
C ALA A 187 3.28 12.05 4.67
N LEU A 188 3.20 10.75 4.41
CA LEU A 188 4.23 9.76 4.69
C LEU A 188 5.07 9.51 3.44
N TYR A 189 4.40 9.16 2.34
CA TYR A 189 5.07 8.90 1.07
C TYR A 189 4.22 9.34 -0.12
N ILE A 190 4.91 9.45 -1.26
CA ILE A 190 4.29 9.64 -2.56
C ILE A 190 4.71 8.50 -3.47
N VAL A 191 3.75 7.95 -4.22
CA VAL A 191 3.99 6.94 -5.26
C VAL A 191 3.42 7.43 -6.58
N TYR A 192 4.20 7.31 -7.66
CA TYR A 192 3.80 7.80 -8.97
C TYR A 192 3.18 6.70 -9.83
N THR A 193 1.90 6.87 -10.17
CA THR A 193 1.18 5.96 -11.07
C THR A 193 1.09 6.53 -12.48
N SER A 194 0.84 5.67 -13.46
CA SER A 194 0.57 6.08 -14.84
C SER A 194 -0.74 6.88 -14.89
N GLY A 195 -0.68 8.11 -15.41
CA GLY A 195 -1.88 8.91 -15.66
C GLY A 195 -2.53 8.55 -16.99
N SER A 196 -3.85 8.72 -17.10
CA SER A 196 -4.60 8.55 -18.36
C SER A 196 -4.14 9.53 -19.46
N THR A 197 -3.59 10.68 -19.07
CA THR A 197 -3.02 11.69 -19.96
C THR A 197 -1.54 11.44 -20.32
N GLY A 198 -0.98 10.30 -19.92
CA GLY A 198 0.42 9.92 -20.13
C GLY A 198 1.41 10.57 -19.14
N LYS A 199 1.03 11.66 -18.46
CA LYS A 199 1.86 12.26 -17.40
C LYS A 199 1.69 11.48 -16.08
N PRO A 200 2.78 11.09 -15.40
CA PRO A 200 2.70 10.46 -14.08
C PRO A 200 1.96 11.34 -13.07
N LYS A 201 1.21 10.72 -12.17
CA LYS A 201 0.50 11.40 -11.07
C LYS A 201 0.99 10.86 -9.72
N GLY A 202 1.42 11.76 -8.83
CA GLY A 202 1.88 11.39 -7.49
C GLY A 202 0.70 11.21 -6.54
N VAL A 203 0.47 10.00 -6.06
CA VAL A 203 -0.53 9.69 -5.03
C VAL A 203 0.06 10.01 -3.66
N VAL A 204 -0.60 10.88 -2.90
CA VAL A 204 -0.12 11.31 -1.56
C VAL A 204 -0.79 10.47 -0.47
N ILE A 205 0.01 9.67 0.25
CA ILE A 205 -0.45 8.80 1.33
C ILE A 205 -0.05 9.38 2.68
N GLU A 206 -1.00 9.45 3.60
CA GLU A 206 -0.81 9.97 4.96
C GLU A 206 -0.38 8.85 5.93
N HIS A 207 0.29 9.24 7.01
CA HIS A 207 0.65 8.32 8.09
C HIS A 207 -0.54 7.52 8.64
N ARG A 208 -1.66 8.19 8.94
CA ARG A 208 -2.92 7.59 9.41
C ARG A 208 -3.45 6.55 8.43
N SER A 209 -3.44 6.87 7.14
CA SER A 209 -3.94 5.98 6.09
C SER A 209 -3.13 4.70 6.04
N PHE A 210 -1.80 4.85 6.05
CA PHE A 210 -0.90 3.71 6.07
C PHE A 210 -0.98 2.93 7.38
N SER A 211 -0.93 3.57 8.55
CA SER A 211 -1.02 2.90 9.86
C SER A 211 -2.32 2.12 10.01
N THR A 212 -3.44 2.67 9.53
CA THR A 212 -4.74 1.99 9.56
C THR A 212 -4.73 0.77 8.64
N GLY A 213 -4.33 0.95 7.38
CA GLY A 213 -4.21 -0.13 6.41
C GLY A 213 -3.28 -1.24 6.88
N ALA A 214 -2.06 -0.88 7.29
CA ALA A 214 -1.01 -1.79 7.72
C ALA A 214 -1.43 -2.73 8.84
N LEU A 215 -2.01 -2.21 9.94
CA LEU A 215 -2.40 -3.06 11.07
C LEU A 215 -3.62 -3.93 10.76
N GLN A 216 -4.49 -3.49 9.86
CA GLN A 216 -5.69 -4.24 9.46
C GLN A 216 -5.34 -5.33 8.44
N HIS A 217 -4.64 -4.99 7.34
CA HIS A 217 -4.22 -5.99 6.36
C HIS A 217 -3.19 -6.95 6.95
N ALA A 218 -2.37 -6.54 7.92
CA ALA A 218 -1.43 -7.49 8.55
C ALA A 218 -2.16 -8.69 9.18
N ARG A 219 -3.29 -8.45 9.86
CA ARG A 219 -4.11 -9.51 10.45
C ARG A 219 -4.66 -10.44 9.37
N THR A 220 -5.27 -9.85 8.34
CA THR A 220 -5.86 -10.63 7.24
C THR A 220 -4.81 -11.41 6.47
N LEU A 221 -3.66 -10.81 6.18
CA LEU A 221 -2.58 -11.41 5.40
C LEU A 221 -1.63 -12.29 6.24
N GLY A 222 -1.85 -12.40 7.55
CA GLY A 222 -1.04 -13.24 8.44
C GLY A 222 0.37 -12.72 8.73
N LEU A 223 0.60 -11.42 8.56
CA LEU A 223 1.85 -10.76 8.92
C LEU A 223 1.93 -10.59 10.44
N ASN A 224 3.06 -10.99 11.02
CA ASN A 224 3.34 -10.93 12.45
C ASN A 224 4.86 -10.89 12.71
N ARG A 225 5.27 -10.93 13.98
CA ARG A 225 6.69 -10.89 14.37
C ARG A 225 7.54 -12.06 13.87
N GLN A 226 6.93 -13.19 13.53
CA GLN A 226 7.64 -14.33 12.93
C GLN A 226 7.74 -14.22 11.40
N SER A 227 7.11 -13.23 10.78
CA SER A 227 7.18 -13.02 9.35
C SER A 227 8.57 -12.59 8.90
N ARG A 228 9.07 -13.29 7.89
CA ARG A 228 10.28 -13.00 7.12
C ARG A 228 9.83 -12.66 5.72
N VAL A 229 9.65 -11.37 5.48
CA VAL A 229 8.97 -10.81 4.31
C VAL A 229 9.99 -10.53 3.22
N LEU A 230 9.80 -11.13 2.04
CA LEU A 230 10.62 -10.81 0.88
C LEU A 230 10.35 -9.37 0.43
N GLN A 231 11.41 -8.57 0.32
CA GLN A 231 11.35 -7.26 -0.32
C GLN A 231 11.61 -7.45 -1.82
N PHE A 232 10.54 -7.52 -2.61
CA PHE A 232 10.60 -7.89 -4.03
C PHE A 232 10.11 -6.78 -4.94
N SER A 233 8.98 -6.16 -4.57
CA SER A 233 8.25 -5.25 -5.44
C SER A 233 9.11 -4.06 -5.86
N SER A 234 9.00 -3.65 -7.12
CA SER A 234 9.73 -2.48 -7.62
C SER A 234 9.41 -1.23 -6.80
N TYR A 235 10.39 -0.35 -6.68
CA TYR A 235 10.24 0.91 -5.95
C TYR A 235 9.27 1.90 -6.61
N ALA A 236 8.84 1.62 -7.84
CA ALA A 236 7.79 2.36 -8.52
C ALA A 236 6.37 1.97 -8.09
N PHE A 237 6.21 0.89 -7.32
CA PHE A 237 4.92 0.39 -6.85
C PHE A 237 4.85 0.44 -5.33
N ASP A 238 3.67 0.75 -4.81
CA ASP A 238 3.40 0.94 -3.39
C ASP A 238 3.42 -0.36 -2.57
N VAL A 239 3.32 -1.52 -3.21
CA VAL A 239 3.50 -2.83 -2.55
C VAL A 239 4.82 -2.92 -1.79
N CYS A 240 5.89 -2.29 -2.29
CA CYS A 240 7.16 -2.25 -1.56
C CYS A 240 7.05 -1.53 -0.20
N MET A 241 6.13 -0.57 -0.07
CA MET A 241 5.85 0.11 1.20
C MET A 241 5.22 -0.86 2.20
N ALA A 242 4.30 -1.72 1.77
CA ALA A 242 3.74 -2.74 2.63
C ALA A 242 4.80 -3.76 3.05
N GLU A 243 5.63 -4.24 2.11
CA GLU A 243 6.75 -5.16 2.38
C GLU A 243 7.73 -4.62 3.42
N MET A 244 7.97 -3.30 3.44
CA MET A 244 8.90 -2.66 4.39
C MET A 244 8.21 -2.22 5.68
N LEU A 245 7.25 -1.30 5.59
CA LEU A 245 6.69 -0.64 6.76
C LEU A 245 5.69 -1.50 7.54
N THR A 246 4.88 -2.33 6.87
CA THR A 246 3.97 -3.23 7.60
C THR A 246 4.78 -4.25 8.39
N THR A 247 5.81 -4.82 7.76
CA THR A 247 6.74 -5.77 8.38
C THR A 247 7.36 -5.19 9.64
N LEU A 248 7.91 -3.96 9.57
CA LEU A 248 8.50 -3.31 10.72
C LEU A 248 7.47 -2.98 11.80
N ALA A 249 6.27 -2.53 11.43
CA ALA A 249 5.21 -2.17 12.40
C ALA A 249 4.69 -3.39 13.20
N VAL A 250 4.76 -4.60 12.62
CA VAL A 250 4.34 -5.84 13.30
C VAL A 250 5.50 -6.61 13.97
N GLY A 251 6.73 -6.08 13.91
CA GLY A 251 7.90 -6.71 14.52
C GLY A 251 8.54 -7.83 13.67
N GLY A 252 8.22 -7.91 12.38
CA GLY A 252 8.79 -8.91 11.46
C GLY A 252 10.19 -8.55 10.95
N CYS A 253 10.71 -9.35 10.02
CA CYS A 253 12.02 -9.17 9.40
C CYS A 253 11.87 -8.94 7.89
N ILE A 254 12.45 -7.85 7.38
CA ILE A 254 12.52 -7.58 5.94
C ILE A 254 13.71 -8.35 5.36
N CYS A 255 13.45 -9.26 4.42
CA CYS A 255 14.46 -10.03 3.70
C CYS A 255 14.76 -9.36 2.35
N VAL A 256 15.93 -8.72 2.24
CA VAL A 256 16.28 -7.88 1.08
C VAL A 256 17.28 -8.62 0.16
N PRO A 257 16.86 -9.08 -1.03
CA PRO A 257 17.76 -9.66 -2.00
C PRO A 257 18.58 -8.59 -2.72
N SER A 258 19.70 -8.98 -3.33
CA SER A 258 20.34 -8.13 -4.35
C SER A 258 19.45 -8.08 -5.60
N ASP A 259 19.54 -7.02 -6.40
CA ASP A 259 18.76 -6.93 -7.65
C ASP A 259 19.09 -8.08 -8.63
N GLN A 260 20.35 -8.53 -8.64
CA GLN A 260 20.76 -9.70 -9.44
C GLN A 260 20.06 -10.98 -8.98
N ASP A 261 20.09 -11.29 -7.67
CA ASP A 261 19.46 -12.48 -7.11
C ASP A 261 17.93 -12.45 -7.29
N ARG A 262 17.33 -11.26 -7.15
CA ARG A 262 15.90 -11.03 -7.33
C ARG A 262 15.41 -11.39 -8.73
N ILE A 263 16.24 -11.16 -9.75
CA ILE A 263 15.89 -11.41 -11.17
C ILE A 263 16.29 -12.83 -11.60
N GLN A 264 17.46 -13.32 -11.20
CA GLN A 264 18.07 -14.53 -11.77
C GLN A 264 17.89 -15.78 -10.90
N GLY A 265 17.47 -15.65 -9.65
CA GLY A 265 17.50 -16.76 -8.69
C GLY A 265 16.49 -16.64 -7.57
N LEU A 266 15.22 -16.36 -7.90
CA LEU A 266 14.18 -16.05 -6.92
C LEU A 266 13.96 -17.18 -5.89
N ALA A 267 13.81 -18.44 -6.33
CA ALA A 267 13.67 -19.58 -5.41
C ALA A 267 14.91 -19.73 -4.49
N ARG A 268 16.11 -19.61 -5.08
CA ARG A 268 17.38 -19.68 -4.34
C ARG A 268 17.46 -18.61 -3.26
N VAL A 269 17.08 -17.37 -3.57
CA VAL A 269 17.17 -16.26 -2.61
C VAL A 269 16.08 -16.33 -1.54
N ILE A 270 14.86 -16.77 -1.89
CA ILE A 270 13.80 -17.07 -0.91
C ILE A 270 14.29 -18.08 0.13
N ASN A 271 14.93 -19.16 -0.31
CA ASN A 271 15.50 -20.17 0.59
C ASN A 271 16.68 -19.65 1.40
N LYS A 272 17.63 -18.96 0.75
CA LYS A 272 18.83 -18.40 1.41
C LYS A 272 18.44 -17.44 2.54
N LEU A 273 17.49 -16.54 2.28
CA LEU A 273 17.00 -15.57 3.26
C LEU A 273 15.95 -16.16 4.22
N ARG A 274 15.55 -17.42 4.00
CA ARG A 274 14.53 -18.14 4.77
C ARG A 274 13.21 -17.36 4.84
N VAL A 275 12.80 -16.81 3.70
CA VAL A 275 11.54 -16.09 3.55
C VAL A 275 10.38 -17.03 3.86
N ASN A 276 9.41 -16.58 4.64
CA ASN A 276 8.18 -17.31 4.91
C ASN A 276 6.91 -16.56 4.45
N TRP A 277 7.04 -15.31 4.01
CA TRP A 277 5.95 -14.50 3.49
C TRP A 277 6.42 -13.70 2.27
N ALA A 278 5.67 -13.76 1.18
CA ALA A 278 5.97 -12.98 -0.03
C ALA A 278 4.69 -12.45 -0.67
N CYS A 279 4.79 -11.27 -1.31
CA CYS A 279 3.78 -10.74 -2.21
C CYS A 279 4.38 -10.65 -3.62
N LEU A 280 3.77 -11.32 -4.59
CA LEU A 280 4.26 -11.37 -5.97
C LEU A 280 3.13 -11.02 -6.94
N THR A 281 3.44 -10.71 -8.20
CA THR A 281 2.39 -10.77 -9.21
C THR A 281 2.10 -12.24 -9.57
N PRO A 282 0.88 -12.58 -10.03
CA PRO A 282 0.59 -13.90 -10.55
C PRO A 282 1.62 -14.38 -11.58
N SER A 283 2.02 -13.54 -12.53
CA SER A 283 3.06 -13.88 -13.52
C SER A 283 4.40 -14.26 -12.89
N VAL A 284 4.85 -13.54 -11.86
CA VAL A 284 6.07 -13.90 -11.13
C VAL A 284 5.88 -15.18 -10.33
N SER A 285 4.73 -15.36 -9.65
CA SER A 285 4.46 -16.59 -8.89
C SER A 285 4.51 -17.85 -9.77
N ARG A 286 4.15 -17.75 -11.04
CA ARG A 286 4.14 -18.88 -11.99
C ARG A 286 5.54 -19.37 -12.38
N ILE A 287 6.59 -18.59 -12.12
CA ILE A 287 7.98 -19.03 -12.35
C ILE A 287 8.53 -19.89 -11.21
N LEU A 288 7.78 -19.98 -10.10
CA LEU A 288 8.12 -20.77 -8.92
C LEU A 288 7.17 -21.96 -8.80
N SER A 289 7.64 -23.00 -8.11
CA SER A 289 6.81 -24.06 -7.57
C SER A 289 6.95 -24.19 -6.05
N PRO A 290 5.91 -24.62 -5.31
CA PRO A 290 5.95 -24.74 -3.85
C PRO A 290 7.13 -25.58 -3.31
N GLU A 291 7.49 -26.66 -4.01
CA GLU A 291 8.61 -27.55 -3.66
C GLU A 291 9.98 -26.87 -3.73
N GLU A 292 10.11 -25.80 -4.53
CA GLU A 292 11.34 -25.04 -4.64
C GLU A 292 11.51 -24.04 -3.48
N VAL A 293 10.44 -23.74 -2.74
CA VAL A 293 10.42 -22.74 -1.66
C VAL A 293 9.73 -23.27 -0.38
N PRO A 294 10.22 -24.38 0.20
CA PRO A 294 9.51 -25.13 1.24
C PRO A 294 9.31 -24.38 2.57
N LEU A 295 10.00 -23.26 2.79
CA LEU A 295 9.83 -22.42 3.98
C LEU A 295 8.77 -21.33 3.81
N LEU A 296 8.29 -21.11 2.58
CA LEU A 296 7.23 -20.15 2.30
C LEU A 296 5.93 -20.67 2.93
N GLN A 297 5.30 -19.86 3.79
CA GLN A 297 4.07 -20.22 4.49
C GLN A 297 2.87 -19.45 3.93
N THR A 298 3.09 -18.21 3.48
CA THR A 298 2.06 -17.36 2.88
C THR A 298 2.58 -16.75 1.59
N LEU A 299 1.76 -16.86 0.53
CA LEU A 299 1.97 -16.21 -0.74
C LEU A 299 0.75 -15.34 -1.04
N ALA A 300 0.94 -14.02 -0.94
CA ALA A 300 -0.02 -13.07 -1.48
C ALA A 300 0.28 -12.80 -2.96
N VAL A 301 -0.76 -12.59 -3.74
CA VAL A 301 -0.65 -12.11 -5.11
C VAL A 301 -1.48 -10.84 -5.32
N VAL A 302 -0.99 -9.97 -6.20
CA VAL A 302 -1.60 -8.66 -6.45
C VAL A 302 -1.33 -8.17 -7.87
N GLY A 303 -2.21 -7.31 -8.38
CA GLY A 303 -1.96 -6.49 -9.58
C GLY A 303 -2.25 -7.15 -10.92
N GLU A 304 -2.48 -8.46 -10.96
CA GLU A 304 -2.92 -9.17 -12.17
C GLU A 304 -4.03 -10.17 -11.84
N PRO A 305 -4.85 -10.59 -12.82
CA PRO A 305 -5.80 -11.67 -12.63
C PRO A 305 -5.09 -13.00 -12.32
N ILE A 306 -5.62 -13.72 -11.32
CA ILE A 306 -5.26 -15.11 -11.05
C ILE A 306 -6.05 -16.07 -11.95
N THR A 307 -5.59 -17.32 -12.03
CA THR A 307 -6.24 -18.41 -12.76
C THR A 307 -6.52 -19.59 -11.82
N ALA A 308 -7.40 -20.49 -12.24
CA ALA A 308 -7.61 -21.76 -11.51
C ALA A 308 -6.30 -22.57 -11.37
N THR A 309 -5.37 -22.47 -12.33
CA THR A 309 -4.06 -23.12 -12.24
C THR A 309 -3.19 -22.51 -11.15
N ASP A 310 -3.26 -21.19 -10.92
CA ASP A 310 -2.53 -20.54 -9.83
C ASP A 310 -3.05 -21.02 -8.47
N ILE A 311 -4.39 -21.07 -8.32
CA ILE A 311 -5.05 -21.59 -7.11
C ILE A 311 -4.65 -23.04 -6.86
N ALA A 312 -4.76 -23.91 -7.88
CA ALA A 312 -4.43 -25.33 -7.74
C ALA A 312 -2.95 -25.58 -7.44
N ARG A 313 -2.05 -24.72 -7.90
CA ARG A 313 -0.61 -24.82 -7.62
C ARG A 313 -0.28 -24.48 -6.17
N TRP A 314 -0.84 -23.38 -5.66
CA TRP A 314 -0.39 -22.78 -4.40
C TRP A 314 -1.29 -23.11 -3.20
N SER A 315 -2.57 -23.39 -3.42
CA SER A 315 -3.51 -23.67 -2.33
C SER A 315 -3.23 -25.05 -1.72
N GLY A 316 -3.01 -25.08 -0.41
CA GLY A 316 -2.64 -26.29 0.33
C GLY A 316 -1.20 -26.21 0.86
N PRO A 317 -0.17 -26.20 -0.02
CA PRO A 317 1.22 -26.03 0.42
C PRO A 317 1.47 -24.73 1.18
N VAL A 318 0.81 -23.64 0.76
CA VAL A 318 0.89 -22.33 1.40
C VAL A 318 -0.50 -21.74 1.61
N ARG A 319 -0.58 -20.73 2.48
CA ARG A 319 -1.72 -19.82 2.51
C ARG A 319 -1.64 -18.92 1.27
N PHE A 320 -2.37 -19.28 0.22
CA PHE A 320 -2.47 -18.50 -1.00
C PHE A 320 -3.55 -17.43 -0.85
N ILE A 321 -3.23 -16.17 -1.16
CA ILE A 321 -4.13 -15.03 -0.95
C ILE A 321 -4.14 -14.16 -2.21
N ASN A 322 -5.32 -13.90 -2.78
CA ASN A 322 -5.46 -12.89 -3.82
C ASN A 322 -5.80 -11.55 -3.17
N THR A 323 -5.06 -10.51 -3.49
CA THR A 323 -5.25 -9.16 -2.95
C THR A 323 -5.52 -8.17 -4.06
N TYR A 324 -6.27 -7.12 -3.74
CA TYR A 324 -6.57 -6.03 -4.66
C TYR A 324 -6.52 -4.71 -3.91
N GLY A 325 -5.98 -3.69 -4.58
CA GLY A 325 -5.96 -2.33 -4.08
C GLY A 325 -5.27 -1.40 -5.06
N PRO A 326 -5.85 -0.25 -5.40
CA PRO A 326 -5.15 0.82 -6.10
C PRO A 326 -4.22 1.58 -5.15
N ALA A 327 -3.21 2.24 -5.68
CA ALA A 327 -2.31 3.08 -4.88
C ALA A 327 -3.06 4.18 -4.12
N GLU A 328 -4.13 4.70 -4.71
CA GLU A 328 -5.04 5.69 -4.13
C GLU A 328 -5.83 5.19 -2.91
N ALA A 329 -5.74 3.91 -2.56
CA ALA A 329 -6.33 3.31 -1.37
C ALA A 329 -5.31 2.59 -0.47
N THR A 330 -4.04 3.04 -0.49
CA THR A 330 -2.96 2.54 0.39
C THR A 330 -2.72 1.02 0.27
N VAL A 331 -2.19 0.60 -0.88
CA VAL A 331 -1.71 -0.76 -1.18
C VAL A 331 -2.81 -1.83 -1.30
N TYR A 332 -3.49 -2.18 -0.21
CA TYR A 332 -4.46 -3.29 -0.20
C TYR A 332 -5.80 -2.85 0.35
N ALA A 333 -6.84 -2.95 -0.48
CA ALA A 333 -8.22 -2.63 -0.12
C ALA A 333 -9.01 -3.90 0.25
N THR A 334 -8.88 -4.95 -0.57
CA THR A 334 -9.62 -6.20 -0.44
C THR A 334 -8.71 -7.42 -0.53
N ALA A 335 -9.14 -8.53 0.05
CA ALA A 335 -8.45 -9.81 -0.08
C ALA A 335 -9.41 -11.00 -0.11
N ARG A 336 -9.07 -11.99 -0.92
CA ARG A 336 -9.61 -13.36 -0.88
C ARG A 336 -8.56 -14.26 -0.25
N THR A 337 -8.80 -14.69 0.98
CA THR A 337 -7.86 -15.53 1.77
C THR A 337 -8.17 -17.01 1.74
N GLU A 338 -9.34 -17.37 1.23
CA GLU A 338 -9.83 -18.75 1.19
C GLU A 338 -10.24 -19.08 -0.24
N PHE A 339 -9.59 -20.13 -0.74
CA PHE A 339 -9.97 -20.85 -1.95
C PHE A 339 -10.39 -22.23 -1.48
N GLY A 340 -11.52 -22.71 -1.97
CA GLY A 340 -12.08 -24.01 -1.64
C GLY A 340 -11.05 -25.11 -1.84
N SER A 341 -11.01 -26.06 -0.91
CA SER A 341 -10.03 -27.16 -0.88
C SER A 341 -10.16 -28.15 -2.06
N CYS A 342 -11.10 -27.92 -2.97
CA CYS A 342 -11.19 -28.62 -4.22
C CYS A 342 -11.17 -27.59 -5.35
N ALA A 343 -10.41 -27.90 -6.40
CA ALA A 343 -10.65 -27.43 -7.75
C ALA A 343 -12.04 -27.89 -8.27
N SER A 344 -13.11 -27.68 -7.50
CA SER A 344 -14.46 -27.70 -8.03
C SER A 344 -14.51 -26.57 -9.06
N SER A 345 -14.90 -26.91 -10.28
CA SER A 345 -15.00 -26.03 -11.44
C SER A 345 -15.99 -24.86 -11.29
N THR A 346 -16.37 -24.52 -10.06
CA THR A 346 -17.36 -23.51 -9.66
C THR A 346 -16.74 -22.31 -8.95
N GLU A 347 -15.45 -22.33 -8.59
CA GLU A 347 -14.81 -21.16 -7.97
C GLU A 347 -14.53 -20.07 -9.00
N ASP A 348 -15.08 -18.89 -8.73
CA ASP A 348 -14.85 -17.71 -9.55
C ASP A 348 -13.51 -17.04 -9.17
N TYR A 349 -12.47 -17.37 -9.93
CA TYR A 349 -11.11 -16.83 -9.76
C TYR A 349 -11.02 -15.32 -9.99
N ARG A 350 -12.11 -14.66 -10.45
CA ARG A 350 -12.22 -13.19 -10.49
C ARG A 350 -12.41 -12.56 -9.11
N GLY A 351 -12.64 -13.37 -8.08
CA GLY A 351 -12.84 -12.92 -6.71
C GLY A 351 -11.64 -12.14 -6.16
N ILE A 352 -11.84 -10.84 -5.95
CA ILE A 352 -10.93 -9.96 -5.20
C ILE A 352 -11.27 -9.93 -3.70
N GLY A 353 -12.31 -10.68 -3.31
CA GLY A 353 -12.61 -11.01 -1.92
C GLY A 353 -13.35 -9.91 -1.17
N PHE A 354 -13.01 -9.76 0.10
CA PHE A 354 -13.72 -8.87 1.03
C PHE A 354 -12.87 -7.65 1.39
N PRO A 355 -13.50 -6.51 1.71
CA PRO A 355 -12.78 -5.36 2.25
C PRO A 355 -12.05 -5.69 3.54
N MET A 356 -10.83 -5.17 3.69
CA MET A 356 -10.02 -5.35 4.91
C MET A 356 -9.98 -4.09 5.78
N SER A 357 -9.78 -2.94 5.14
CA SER A 357 -9.41 -1.68 5.79
C SER A 357 -10.24 -0.48 5.31
N CYS A 358 -11.31 -0.78 4.57
CA CYS A 358 -12.21 0.18 3.95
C CYS A 358 -13.63 -0.38 3.90
N THR A 359 -14.54 0.45 3.44
CA THR A 359 -15.86 0.04 3.00
C THR A 359 -15.91 0.08 1.48
N THR A 360 -16.54 -0.91 0.87
CA THR A 360 -16.65 -1.03 -0.58
C THR A 360 -18.09 -0.82 -1.02
N TRP A 361 -18.29 0.03 -2.02
CA TRP A 361 -19.59 0.28 -2.63
C TRP A 361 -19.52 0.02 -4.12
N VAL A 362 -20.63 -0.43 -4.70
CA VAL A 362 -20.77 -0.62 -6.15
C VAL A 362 -21.81 0.38 -6.62
N VAL A 363 -21.36 1.31 -7.45
CA VAL A 363 -22.15 2.46 -7.93
C VAL A 363 -22.30 2.43 -9.44
N ASP A 364 -23.26 3.18 -9.98
CA ASP A 364 -23.39 3.32 -11.42
C ASP A 364 -22.09 3.87 -12.01
N PRO A 365 -21.55 3.27 -13.09
CA PRO A 365 -20.29 3.72 -13.66
C PRO A 365 -20.33 5.18 -14.14
N SER A 366 -21.47 5.72 -14.52
CA SER A 366 -21.62 7.10 -14.99
C SER A 366 -21.98 8.07 -13.87
N ASP A 367 -22.55 7.59 -12.76
CA ASP A 367 -22.99 8.41 -11.64
C ASP A 367 -22.77 7.74 -10.27
N HIS A 368 -21.82 8.27 -9.50
CA HIS A 368 -21.49 7.76 -8.17
C HIS A 368 -22.55 8.06 -7.11
N ASP A 369 -23.53 8.91 -7.42
CA ASP A 369 -24.72 9.16 -6.59
C ASP A 369 -25.82 8.12 -6.76
N LEU A 370 -25.59 7.08 -7.57
CA LEU A 370 -26.51 5.95 -7.75
C LEU A 370 -25.85 4.65 -7.27
N LEU A 371 -26.44 4.02 -6.25
CA LEU A 371 -26.04 2.67 -5.85
C LEU A 371 -26.60 1.65 -6.84
N THR A 372 -25.75 0.71 -7.23
CA THR A 372 -26.13 -0.43 -8.07
C THR A 372 -26.81 -1.51 -7.22
N PRO A 373 -27.91 -2.15 -7.70
CA PRO A 373 -28.50 -3.30 -7.01
C PRO A 373 -27.48 -4.42 -6.77
N VAL A 374 -27.66 -5.20 -5.70
CA VAL A 374 -26.70 -6.26 -5.36
C VAL A 374 -26.72 -7.34 -6.44
N GLY A 375 -25.54 -7.63 -7.00
CA GLY A 375 -25.36 -8.59 -8.08
C GLY A 375 -25.35 -7.97 -9.47
N GLU A 376 -25.60 -6.68 -9.62
CA GLU A 376 -25.37 -5.97 -10.88
C GLU A 376 -23.92 -5.47 -10.97
N VAL A 377 -23.44 -5.24 -12.20
CA VAL A 377 -22.09 -4.71 -12.45
C VAL A 377 -22.10 -3.20 -12.29
N GLY A 378 -21.14 -2.66 -11.53
CA GLY A 378 -20.96 -1.22 -11.36
C GLY A 378 -19.51 -0.84 -11.09
N GLU A 379 -19.23 0.46 -10.98
CA GLU A 379 -17.91 0.96 -10.60
C GLU A 379 -17.67 0.75 -9.10
N LEU A 380 -16.47 0.27 -8.74
CA LEU A 380 -16.06 0.14 -7.36
C LEU A 380 -15.70 1.52 -6.78
N LEU A 381 -16.38 1.88 -5.69
CA LEU A 381 -16.10 3.05 -4.89
C LEU A 381 -15.56 2.60 -3.52
N LEU A 382 -14.34 3.03 -3.20
CA LEU A 382 -13.70 2.73 -1.92
C LEU A 382 -13.92 3.89 -0.95
N GLU A 383 -14.39 3.59 0.26
CA GLU A 383 -14.57 4.56 1.34
C GLU A 383 -13.70 4.21 2.54
N GLY A 384 -13.08 5.20 3.16
CA GLY A 384 -12.56 5.05 4.52
C GLY A 384 -11.13 5.58 4.71
N PRO A 385 -10.49 5.19 5.82
CA PRO A 385 -9.23 5.82 6.26
C PRO A 385 -8.05 5.55 5.34
N ILE A 386 -8.07 4.45 4.58
CA ILE A 386 -7.00 4.07 3.65
C ILE A 386 -7.03 4.87 2.33
N VAL A 387 -8.12 5.59 2.05
CA VAL A 387 -8.19 6.45 0.86
C VAL A 387 -7.15 7.56 0.99
N ALA A 388 -6.39 7.78 -0.07
CA ALA A 388 -5.30 8.76 -0.16
C ALA A 388 -5.77 10.19 0.08
N ARG A 389 -4.82 11.10 0.34
CA ARG A 389 -5.11 12.54 0.43
C ARG A 389 -5.54 13.11 -0.92
N GLY A 390 -5.04 12.54 -2.01
CA GLY A 390 -5.29 12.96 -3.38
C GLY A 390 -4.01 12.92 -4.22
N TYR A 391 -4.06 13.58 -5.37
CA TYR A 391 -2.91 13.71 -6.27
C TYR A 391 -2.10 14.99 -6.02
N LEU A 392 -0.78 14.84 -5.95
CA LEU A 392 0.18 15.93 -5.76
C LEU A 392 0.02 16.97 -6.86
N HIS A 393 -0.24 18.23 -6.46
CA HIS A 393 -0.37 19.37 -7.37
C HIS A 393 -1.36 19.16 -8.53
N ARG A 394 -2.41 18.33 -8.35
CA ARG A 394 -3.46 18.10 -9.35
C ARG A 394 -4.87 18.18 -8.72
N PRO A 395 -5.29 19.34 -8.19
CA PRO A 395 -6.56 19.46 -7.45
C PRO A 395 -7.79 19.09 -8.28
N GLU A 396 -7.79 19.37 -9.59
CA GLU A 396 -8.93 19.04 -10.46
C GLU A 396 -9.08 17.52 -10.63
N LEU A 397 -7.98 16.82 -10.91
CA LEU A 397 -7.98 15.36 -11.00
C LEU A 397 -8.31 14.72 -9.65
N SER A 398 -7.86 15.34 -8.55
CA SER A 398 -8.24 14.90 -7.21
C SER A 398 -9.75 15.01 -6.98
N ARG A 399 -10.38 16.14 -7.31
CA ARG A 399 -11.85 16.27 -7.19
C ARG A 399 -12.61 15.30 -8.10
N ASP A 400 -12.08 15.02 -9.30
CA ASP A 400 -12.69 14.03 -10.18
C ASP A 400 -12.65 12.63 -9.56
N ARG A 401 -11.50 12.17 -9.04
CA ARG A 401 -11.34 10.78 -8.58
C ARG A 401 -11.66 10.54 -7.12
N PHE A 402 -11.65 11.58 -6.30
CA PHE A 402 -11.97 11.56 -4.88
C PHE A 402 -13.23 12.41 -4.64
N PRO A 403 -14.42 11.88 -4.94
CA PRO A 403 -15.65 12.66 -4.86
C PRO A 403 -15.96 13.05 -3.41
N GLU A 404 -16.81 14.06 -3.26
CA GLU A 404 -17.47 14.34 -1.99
C GLU A 404 -18.39 13.19 -1.59
N ARG A 405 -18.93 13.28 -0.37
CA ARG A 405 -19.81 12.26 0.18
C ARG A 405 -21.04 12.04 -0.74
N PRO A 406 -21.25 10.82 -1.28
CA PRO A 406 -22.39 10.55 -2.14
C PRO A 406 -23.74 10.78 -1.45
N THR A 407 -24.76 11.17 -2.21
CA THR A 407 -26.10 11.50 -1.71
C THR A 407 -26.74 10.35 -0.94
N TRP A 408 -26.64 9.11 -1.40
CA TRP A 408 -27.19 7.91 -0.72
C TRP A 408 -26.46 7.55 0.58
N ARG A 409 -25.27 8.11 0.83
CA ARG A 409 -24.41 7.65 1.93
C ARG A 409 -25.00 7.89 3.32
N HIS A 410 -25.92 8.84 3.47
CA HIS A 410 -26.64 9.07 4.73
C HIS A 410 -27.51 7.87 5.16
N LEU A 411 -27.88 6.99 4.22
CA LEU A 411 -28.68 5.79 4.49
C LEU A 411 -27.93 4.71 5.27
N PHE A 412 -26.59 4.76 5.30
CA PHE A 412 -25.74 3.77 5.95
C PHE A 412 -24.92 4.39 7.09
N PRO A 413 -25.51 4.82 8.22
CA PRO A 413 -24.77 5.46 9.29
C PRO A 413 -23.55 4.63 9.72
N ALA A 414 -22.35 5.22 9.62
CA ALA A 414 -21.12 4.58 10.07
C ALA A 414 -20.73 5.09 11.46
N SER A 415 -19.98 4.28 12.19
CA SER A 415 -19.34 4.70 13.44
C SER A 415 -18.00 5.40 13.24
N SER A 416 -17.41 5.34 12.04
CA SER A 416 -16.11 5.93 11.73
C SER A 416 -16.21 7.33 11.10
N SER A 417 -15.18 8.15 11.33
CA SER A 417 -15.13 9.59 11.00
C SER A 417 -14.37 9.93 9.71
N SER A 418 -14.15 8.95 8.82
CA SER A 418 -13.40 9.18 7.58
C SER A 418 -14.32 9.29 6.37
N ASP A 419 -14.61 10.52 5.94
CA ASP A 419 -15.50 10.81 4.80
C ASP A 419 -14.79 10.85 3.43
N ARG A 420 -13.70 10.08 3.24
CA ARG A 420 -12.98 10.05 1.95
C ARG A 420 -13.44 8.88 1.09
N PHE A 421 -13.70 9.17 -0.18
CA PHE A 421 -14.13 8.23 -1.21
C PHE A 421 -13.12 8.23 -2.36
N TYR A 422 -12.98 7.11 -3.06
CA TYR A 422 -12.16 6.99 -4.27
C TYR A 422 -12.85 6.15 -5.33
N LYS A 423 -13.01 6.72 -6.53
CA LYS A 423 -13.53 6.05 -7.74
C LYS A 423 -12.39 5.31 -8.44
N THR A 424 -12.43 3.97 -8.41
CA THR A 424 -11.32 3.16 -8.91
C THR A 424 -11.25 3.12 -10.44
N GLY A 425 -12.38 3.32 -11.13
CA GLY A 425 -12.54 3.02 -12.56
C GLY A 425 -12.57 1.51 -12.88
N ASP A 426 -12.59 0.65 -11.86
CA ASP A 426 -12.75 -0.79 -11.99
C ASP A 426 -14.22 -1.17 -11.87
N LEU A 427 -14.68 -2.01 -12.79
CA LEU A 427 -16.01 -2.59 -12.78
C LEU A 427 -15.99 -3.88 -11.98
N VAL A 428 -16.91 -3.99 -11.03
CA VAL A 428 -17.04 -5.12 -10.12
C VAL A 428 -18.49 -5.54 -9.96
N GLN A 429 -18.68 -6.71 -9.37
CA GLN A 429 -20.00 -7.25 -9.03
C GLN A 429 -19.91 -7.93 -7.66
N HIS A 430 -20.95 -7.79 -6.84
CA HIS A 430 -21.06 -8.59 -5.62
C HIS A 430 -21.40 -10.05 -5.95
N ALA A 431 -20.63 -10.98 -5.40
CA ALA A 431 -20.98 -12.39 -5.36
C ALA A 431 -22.07 -12.66 -4.31
N ALA A 432 -22.64 -13.87 -4.34
CA ALA A 432 -23.70 -14.28 -3.41
C ALA A 432 -23.27 -14.26 -1.92
N ASP A 433 -21.98 -14.46 -1.65
CA ASP A 433 -21.39 -14.41 -0.31
C ASP A 433 -21.03 -12.99 0.16
N GLY A 434 -21.23 -11.98 -0.70
CA GLY A 434 -20.86 -10.58 -0.44
C GLY A 434 -19.43 -10.21 -0.82
N SER A 435 -18.62 -11.16 -1.31
CA SER A 435 -17.30 -10.85 -1.86
C SER A 435 -17.43 -10.12 -3.21
N LEU A 436 -16.36 -9.44 -3.62
CA LEU A 436 -16.32 -8.72 -4.89
C LEU A 436 -15.65 -9.57 -5.98
N LEU A 437 -16.26 -9.56 -7.16
CA LEU A 437 -15.75 -10.13 -8.39
C LEU A 437 -15.26 -9.00 -9.29
N PHE A 438 -14.02 -9.09 -9.77
CA PHE A 438 -13.49 -8.14 -10.75
C PHE A 438 -14.00 -8.46 -12.16
N ILE A 439 -14.58 -7.48 -12.85
CA ILE A 439 -15.16 -7.64 -14.19
C ILE A 439 -14.26 -7.02 -15.26
N GLY A 440 -13.70 -5.84 -15.01
CA GLY A 440 -12.82 -5.17 -15.97
C GLY A 440 -12.60 -3.69 -15.67
N ARG A 441 -12.05 -2.95 -16.63
CA ARG A 441 -11.86 -1.49 -16.54
C ARG A 441 -12.96 -0.77 -17.30
N LYS A 442 -13.51 0.29 -16.70
CA LYS A 442 -14.47 1.18 -17.36
C LYS A 442 -13.89 1.77 -18.66
N ASP A 443 -12.62 2.16 -18.64
CA ASP A 443 -11.96 2.84 -19.76
C ASP A 443 -11.63 1.90 -20.94
N THR A 444 -11.70 0.57 -20.76
CA THR A 444 -11.38 -0.42 -21.82
C THR A 444 -12.60 -1.08 -22.41
N GLN A 445 -13.79 -0.89 -21.84
CA GLN A 445 -15.01 -1.35 -22.47
C GLN A 445 -15.35 -0.41 -23.63
N PRO A 446 -15.54 -0.90 -24.87
CA PRO A 446 -16.21 -0.10 -25.87
C PRO A 446 -17.57 0.30 -25.30
N ASN A 447 -18.03 1.53 -25.58
CA ASN A 447 -19.36 2.04 -25.25
C ASN A 447 -20.46 1.24 -25.99
N SER A 448 -20.55 -0.07 -25.76
CA SER A 448 -21.44 -1.01 -26.46
C SER A 448 -22.28 -1.82 -25.46
N ALA A 449 -22.75 -1.17 -24.41
CA ALA A 449 -23.80 -1.70 -23.53
C ALA A 449 -24.81 -0.62 -23.08
N LEU A 450 -24.88 0.53 -23.78
CA LEU A 450 -25.93 1.55 -23.60
C LEU A 450 -26.90 1.63 -24.80
N GLN A 451 -27.08 0.52 -25.52
CA GLN A 451 -28.20 0.32 -26.43
C GLN A 451 -28.65 -1.14 -26.36
N ASN A 452 -29.57 -1.40 -25.42
CA ASN A 452 -30.87 -2.06 -25.68
C ASN A 452 -31.70 -2.10 -24.41
#